data_AF-A0A6A7L2J3-F1
#
_entry.id   AF-A0A6A7L2J3-F1
#
_cell.length_a   1.000
_cell.length_b   1.000
_cell.length_c   1.000
_cell.angle_alpha   90.00
_cell.angle_beta   90.00
_cell.angle_gamma   90.00
#
_symmetry.space_group_name_H-M   'P 1'
#
loop_
_entity.id
_entity.type
_entity.pdbx_description
1 polymer ?
#
loop_
_entity_poly.entity_id
_entity_poly.type
_entity_poly.pdbx_seq_one_letter_code
_entity_poly.pdbx_strand_id
1 'polypeptide(L)' 'MGDPLIQIHVDCYAGHRGEETPRRFHLGERAIEVVDVLDRWLAPDHRYFKVRGDDGDVYILRHDVLSLTWELTLFHRG' A
#
# COMPACT_ATOMS: atom_id res chain seq x y z
N MET A 1 -0.70 19.99 9.68
CA MET A 1 -1.62 19.81 8.53
C MET A 1 -1.32 18.41 8.03
N GLY A 2 -2.06 17.42 8.52
CA GLY A 2 -1.82 16.02 8.15
C GLY A 2 -2.07 15.86 6.66
N ASP A 3 -1.16 15.19 5.98
CA ASP A 3 -1.40 14.64 4.66
C ASP A 3 -2.77 13.93 4.66
N PRO A 4 -3.65 14.22 3.68
CA PRO A 4 -4.93 13.54 3.60
C PRO A 4 -4.65 12.07 3.30
N LEU A 5 -4.88 11.21 4.30
CA LEU A 5 -4.85 9.76 4.15
C LEU A 5 -6.01 9.36 3.26
N ILE A 6 -5.70 8.87 2.07
CA ILE A 6 -6.72 8.40 1.12
C ILE A 6 -6.95 6.93 1.41
N GLN A 7 -8.15 6.57 1.89
CA GLN A 7 -8.51 5.17 2.07
C GLN A 7 -8.55 4.48 0.70
N ILE A 8 -7.85 3.36 0.58
CA ILE A 8 -7.72 2.58 -0.65
C ILE A 8 -8.12 1.14 -0.41
N HIS A 9 -8.56 0.46 -1.47
CA HIS A 9 -8.71 -0.98 -1.44
C HIS A 9 -7.41 -1.63 -1.91
N VAL A 10 -6.92 -2.63 -1.17
CA VAL A 10 -5.66 -3.33 -1.50
C VAL A 10 -5.94 -4.82 -1.58
N ASP A 11 -5.69 -5.38 -2.76
CA ASP A 11 -5.68 -6.81 -2.98
C ASP A 11 -4.35 -7.37 -2.44
N CYS A 12 -4.42 -8.07 -1.30
CA CYS A 12 -3.29 -8.77 -0.71
C CYS A 12 -3.26 -10.22 -1.17
N TYR A 13 -2.08 -10.73 -1.51
CA TYR A 13 -1.90 -12.17 -1.68
C TYR A 13 -1.52 -12.78 -0.34
N ALA A 14 -2.41 -13.59 0.24
CA ALA A 14 -2.09 -14.44 1.38
C ALA A 14 -1.19 -15.59 0.90
N GLY A 15 0.12 -15.35 0.80
CA GLY A 15 1.08 -16.41 0.58
C GLY A 15 1.08 -17.40 1.74
N HIS A 16 1.51 -18.64 1.49
CA HIS A 16 1.58 -19.78 2.43
C HIS A 16 2.39 -19.52 3.73
N ARG A 17 2.98 -18.33 3.91
CA ARG A 17 3.72 -17.89 5.10
C ARG A 17 3.04 -16.75 5.89
N GLY A 18 1.84 -16.32 5.51
CA GLY A 18 1.09 -15.29 6.25
C GLY A 18 1.62 -13.86 6.11
N GLU A 19 2.60 -13.62 5.24
CA GLU A 19 3.04 -12.27 4.92
C GLU A 19 2.16 -11.68 3.82
N GLU A 20 1.14 -10.93 4.24
CA GLU A 20 0.31 -10.12 3.34
C GLU A 20 1.18 -9.07 2.65
N THR A 21 1.44 -9.30 1.36
CA THR A 21 2.16 -8.35 0.51
C THR A 21 1.16 -7.76 -0.48
N PRO A 22 1.09 -6.42 -0.59
CA PRO A 22 0.18 -5.76 -1.52
C PRO A 22 0.54 -6.14 -2.96
N ARG A 23 -0.44 -6.60 -3.74
CA ARG A 23 -0.26 -6.93 -5.16
C ARG A 23 -0.91 -5.93 -6.09
N ARG A 24 -2.01 -5.35 -5.66
CA ARG A 24 -2.74 -4.35 -6.43
C ARG A 24 -3.51 -3.48 -5.46
N PHE A 25 -3.64 -2.20 -5.79
CA PHE A 25 -4.49 -1.31 -5.04
C PHE A 25 -5.32 -0.43 -5.95
N HIS A 26 -6.44 0.05 -5.44
CA HIS A 26 -7.40 0.86 -6.18
C HIS A 26 -7.36 2.28 -5.65
N LEU A 27 -6.97 3.22 -6.51
CA LEU A 27 -6.99 4.65 -6.26
C LEU A 27 -8.15 5.27 -7.04
N GLY A 28 -9.31 5.40 -6.37
CA GLY A 28 -10.56 5.78 -7.04
C GLY A 28 -10.99 4.71 -8.03
N GLU A 29 -11.15 5.07 -9.30
CA GLU A 29 -11.51 4.14 -10.38
C GLU A 29 -10.31 3.44 -11.02
N ARG A 30 -9.08 3.80 -10.61
CA ARG A 30 -7.85 3.27 -11.20
C ARG A 30 -7.28 2.15 -10.35
N ALA A 31 -7.12 0.98 -10.95
CA ALA A 31 -6.35 -0.11 -10.36
C ALA A 31 -4.87 0.04 -10.76
N ILE A 32 -3.98 -0.05 -9.78
CA ILE A 32 -2.52 0.03 -9.95
C ILE A 32 -1.92 -1.30 -9.50
N GLU A 33 -1.22 -1.98 -10.40
CA GLU A 33 -0.55 -3.24 -10.07
C GLU A 33 0.80 -2.94 -9.42
N VAL A 34 1.07 -3.62 -8.30
CA VAL A 34 2.36 -3.51 -7.61
C VAL A 34 3.36 -4.37 -8.37
N VAL A 35 4.24 -3.73 -9.12
CA VAL A 35 5.30 -4.42 -9.87
C VAL A 35 6.52 -4.70 -9.00
N ASP A 36 6.76 -3.88 -7.98
CA ASP A 36 7.88 -4.07 -7.06
C ASP A 36 7.57 -3.52 -5.66
N VAL A 37 8.09 -4.19 -4.63
CA VAL A 37 8.00 -3.73 -3.23
C VAL A 37 9.38 -3.24 -2.83
N LEU A 38 9.55 -1.92 -2.89
CA LEU A 38 10.82 -1.25 -2.65
C LEU A 38 11.25 -1.30 -1.20
N ASP A 39 10.30 -1.22 -0.26
CA ASP A 39 10.59 -1.24 1.17
C ASP A 39 9.35 -1.68 2.00
N ARG A 40 9.59 -2.24 3.18
CA ARG A 40 8.56 -2.61 4.16
C ARG A 40 9.06 -2.27 5.56
N TRP A 41 8.23 -1.60 6.35
CA TRP A 41 8.56 -1.32 7.75
C TRP A 41 7.37 -1.51 8.66
N LEU A 42 7.66 -2.03 9.85
CA LEU A 42 6.70 -2.28 10.91
C LEU A 42 6.76 -1.12 11.91
N ALA A 43 5.60 -0.52 12.18
CA ALA A 43 5.35 0.34 13.32
C ALA A 43 4.49 -0.43 14.35
N PRO A 44 4.36 0.06 15.60
CA PRO A 44 3.65 -0.66 16.66
C PRO A 44 2.22 -1.09 16.28
N ASP A 45 1.49 -0.22 15.60
CA ASP A 45 0.08 -0.43 15.22
C ASP A 45 -0.15 -0.40 13.69
N HIS A 46 0.90 -0.18 12.91
CA HIS A 46 0.80 0.00 11.45
C HIS A 46 1.90 -0.72 10.72
N ARG A 47 1.60 -1.20 9.51
CA ARG A 47 2.59 -1.71 8.57
C ARG A 47 2.63 -0.81 7.36
N TYR A 48 3.80 -0.41 6.96
CA TYR A 48 3.98 0.43 5.79
C TYR A 48 4.69 -0.35 4.68
N PHE A 49 4.28 -0.06 3.45
CA PHE A 49 4.84 -0.65 2.25
C PHE A 49 5.13 0.47 1.25
N LYS A 50 6.38 0.57 0.83
CA LYS A 50 6.76 1.39 -0.32
C LYS A 50 6.76 0.51 -1.55
N VAL A 51 5.91 0.82 -2.51
CA VAL A 51 5.67 0.01 -3.70
C VAL A 51 5.86 0.83 -4.97
N ARG A 52 6.28 0.20 -6.04
CA ARG A 52 6.25 0.75 -7.39
C ARG A 52 5.02 0.20 -8.12
N GLY A 53 4.25 1.10 -8.72
CA GLY A 53 3.13 0.77 -9.59
C GLY A 53 3.58 0.41 -11.00
N ASP A 54 2.72 -0.27 -11.74
CA ASP A 54 2.89 -0.56 -13.18
C ASP A 54 2.91 0.70 -14.04
N ASP A 55 2.41 1.80 -13.51
CA ASP A 55 2.48 3.12 -14.12
C ASP A 55 3.81 3.85 -13.92
N GLY A 56 4.74 3.23 -13.19
CA GLY A 56 6.09 3.76 -12.93
C GLY A 56 6.19 4.62 -11.68
N ASP A 57 5.06 4.98 -11.07
CA ASP A 57 5.00 5.81 -9.87
C ASP A 57 5.33 5.01 -8.61
N VAL A 58 5.68 5.72 -7.53
CA VAL A 58 6.00 5.11 -6.23
C VAL A 58 5.00 5.55 -5.18
N TYR A 59 4.48 4.57 -4.43
CA TYR A 59 3.41 4.75 -3.45
C TYR A 59 3.85 4.25 -2.07
N ILE A 60 3.37 4.91 -1.02
CA ILE A 60 3.50 4.46 0.37
C ILE A 60 2.11 4.08 0.87
N LEU A 61 1.90 2.79 1.04
CA LEU A 61 0.67 2.21 1.58
C LEU A 61 0.85 1.96 3.08
N ARG A 62 -0.12 2.37 3.87
CA ARG A 62 -0.23 2.12 5.30
C ARG A 62 -1.36 1.12 5.53
N HIS A 63 -1.04 0.01 6.17
CA HIS A 63 -2.00 -0.97 6.64
C HIS A 63 -2.14 -0.81 8.16
N ASP A 64 -3.34 -0.48 8.60
CA ASP A 64 -3.72 -0.56 10.01
C ASP A 64 -4.17 -2.00 10.30
N VAL A 65 -3.40 -2.69 11.14
CA VAL A 65 -3.65 -4.10 11.47
C VAL A 65 -4.82 -4.29 12.43
N LEU A 66 -5.24 -3.24 13.15
CA LEU A 66 -6.37 -3.29 14.08
C LEU A 66 -7.69 -3.11 13.34
N SER A 67 -7.74 -2.15 12.41
CA SER A 67 -8.95 -1.85 11.63
C SER A 67 -9.03 -2.61 10.30
N LEU A 68 -7.94 -3.29 9.89
CA LEU A 68 -7.77 -3.94 8.59
C LEU A 68 -8.02 -2.98 7.42
N THR A 69 -7.68 -1.71 7.64
CA THR A 69 -7.84 -0.65 6.63
C THR A 69 -6.51 -0.32 5.98
N TRP A 70 -6.59 0.07 4.71
CA TRP A 70 -5.46 0.52 3.93
C TRP A 70 -5.61 1.98 3.54
N GLU A 71 -4.52 2.71 3.67
CA GLU A 71 -4.46 4.14 3.38
C GLU A 71 -3.24 4.43 2.51
N LEU A 72 -3.39 5.32 1.53
CA LEU A 72 -2.29 5.90 0.78
C LEU A 72 -1.81 7.15 1.51
N THR A 73 -0.55 7.13 1.96
CA THR A 73 0.06 8.25 2.70
C THR A 73 0.81 9.20 1.76
N LEU A 74 1.53 8.66 0.78
CA LEU A 74 2.34 9.46 -0.12
C LEU A 74 2.42 8.78 -1.48
N PHE A 75 2.37 9.58 -2.54
CA PHE A 75 2.69 9.15 -3.89
C PHE A 75 3.74 10.10 -4.48
N HIS A 76 4.72 9.55 -5.17
CA HIS A 76 5.70 10.30 -5.94
C HIS A 76 5.53 9.93 -7.40
N ARG A 77 5.17 10.95 -8.20
CA ARG A 77 5.00 10.82 -9.63
C ARG A 77 6.35 10.96 -10.33
N GLY A 78 6.74 9.94 -11.06
CA GLY A 78 8.01 9.87 -11.82
C GLY A 78 7.99 10.71 -13.08
#